data_AF-A0A6A7GAT0-F1
#
_entry.id   AF-A0A6A7GAT0-F1
#
_cell.length_a   1.000
_cell.length_b   1.000
_cell.length_c   1.000
_cell.angle_alpha   90.00
_cell.angle_beta   90.00
_cell.angle_gamma   90.00
#
_symmetry.space_group_name_H-M   'P 1'
#
loop_
_entity.id
_entity.type
_entity.pdbx_description
1 polymer ?
#
loop_
_entity_poly.entity_id
_entity_poly.type
_entity_poly.pdbx_seq_one_letter_code
_entity_poly.pdbx_strand_id
1 'polypeptide(L)'
;LGTGRGLTAASIKQGLTGQGNFSLLDGEIYGVNIHQDIRRLKAKLKGKKPPTEKDIKKTDFASLNGDFTLGNGIINNQKLLMLSPILRLDGTGLINIINNTLDYQLSIAPLSQRGTETEQFDLKGVVIPMHIKGSLTEPKFSLDMQGALKAQLKEKVNAEKKRLQRKLENKLKGRLDDKSKQFLKKEGKEIENLLKGLFG
;
A
#
# COMPACT_ATOMS: atom_id res chain seq x y z
N LEU A 1 7.06 28.52 -5.71
CA LEU A 1 6.56 29.91 -5.55
C LEU A 1 5.32 29.86 -4.66
N GLY A 2 5.20 30.75 -3.69
CA GLY A 2 4.06 30.78 -2.76
C GLY A 2 3.75 32.20 -2.30
N THR A 3 2.50 32.43 -1.91
CA THR A 3 2.04 33.73 -1.39
C THR A 3 1.24 33.52 -0.10
N GLY A 4 1.31 34.45 0.84
CA GLY A 4 0.57 34.41 2.10
C GLY A 4 0.07 35.79 2.48
N ARG A 5 -1.08 35.87 3.16
CA ARG A 5 -1.67 37.12 3.64
C ARG A 5 -2.27 36.92 5.03
N GLY A 6 -2.04 37.88 5.93
CA GLY A 6 -2.63 37.88 7.27
C GLY A 6 -1.85 38.74 8.26
N LEU A 7 -2.52 39.19 9.32
CA LEU A 7 -1.92 39.99 10.40
C LEU A 7 -1.59 39.14 11.65
N THR A 8 -1.98 37.87 11.66
CA THR A 8 -1.67 36.91 12.74
C THR A 8 -1.05 35.65 12.14
N ALA A 9 -0.30 34.88 12.94
CA ALA A 9 0.29 33.62 12.49
C ALA A 9 -0.78 32.63 11.96
N ALA A 10 -1.95 32.57 12.60
CA ALA A 10 -3.06 31.74 12.14
C ALA A 10 -3.61 32.21 10.78
N SER A 11 -3.84 33.52 10.63
CA SER A 11 -4.30 34.10 9.36
C SER A 11 -3.29 33.91 8.23
N ILE A 12 -1.99 34.04 8.53
CA ILE A 12 -0.92 33.81 7.55
C ILE A 12 -0.91 32.33 7.11
N LYS A 13 -1.01 31.38 8.05
CA LYS A 13 -1.09 29.93 7.73
C LYS A 13 -2.29 29.60 6.85
N GLN A 14 -3.44 30.21 7.12
CA GLN A 14 -4.66 30.04 6.31
C GLN A 14 -4.51 30.67 4.92
N GLY A 15 -3.96 31.87 4.84
CA GLY A 15 -3.77 32.59 3.58
C GLY A 15 -2.60 32.07 2.73
N LEU A 16 -1.82 31.10 3.25
CA LEU A 16 -0.67 30.54 2.56
C LEU A 16 -1.13 29.63 1.43
N THR A 17 -0.66 29.94 0.23
CA THR A 17 -0.86 29.17 -0.99
C THR A 17 0.46 28.90 -1.67
N GLY A 18 0.62 27.73 -2.27
CA GLY A 18 1.82 27.41 -3.02
C GLY A 18 1.87 25.97 -3.49
N GLN A 19 2.96 25.64 -4.15
CA GLN A 19 3.29 24.29 -4.57
C GLN A 19 4.80 24.10 -4.47
N GLY A 20 5.22 22.85 -4.28
CA GLY A 20 6.62 22.50 -4.22
C GLY A 20 6.82 21.00 -4.20
N ASN A 21 8.09 20.62 -4.16
CA ASN A 21 8.52 19.25 -4.03
C ASN A 21 9.62 19.18 -2.96
N PHE A 22 9.82 17.99 -2.41
CA PHE A 22 10.93 17.71 -1.51
C PHE A 22 11.59 16.39 -1.89
N SER A 23 12.87 16.31 -1.57
CA SER A 23 13.69 15.10 -1.72
C SER A 23 14.60 15.01 -0.51
N LEU A 24 14.46 13.92 0.24
CA LEU A 24 15.28 13.57 1.38
C LEU A 24 16.02 12.29 1.04
N LEU A 25 17.30 12.23 1.36
CA LEU A 25 18.16 11.07 1.11
C LEU A 25 18.67 10.53 2.44
N ASP A 26 18.91 9.22 2.49
CA ASP A 26 19.58 8.53 3.60
C ASP A 26 19.05 8.91 4.98
N GLY A 27 17.76 8.65 5.21
CA GLY A 27 17.06 9.03 6.43
C GLY A 27 16.34 7.87 7.10
N GLU A 28 15.64 8.20 8.19
CA GLU A 28 14.96 7.22 9.02
C GLU A 28 13.65 7.79 9.58
N ILE A 29 12.65 6.92 9.68
CA ILE A 29 11.33 7.22 10.26
C ILE A 29 11.26 6.60 11.64
N TYR A 30 10.96 7.41 12.64
CA TYR A 30 10.72 6.97 14.01
C TYR A 30 9.24 6.67 14.26
N GLY A 31 8.97 5.72 15.16
CA GLY A 31 7.63 5.33 15.59
C GLY A 31 7.06 4.09 14.88
N VAL A 32 7.71 3.59 13.83
CA VAL A 32 7.30 2.39 13.08
C VAL A 32 8.48 1.58 12.58
N ASN A 33 8.38 0.24 12.65
CA ASN A 33 9.34 -0.69 12.04
C ASN A 33 8.65 -1.53 10.96
N ILE A 34 8.55 -0.97 9.76
CA ILE A 34 7.84 -1.60 8.64
C ILE A 34 8.50 -2.94 8.25
N HIS A 35 9.83 -3.03 8.38
CA HIS A 35 10.58 -4.24 8.10
C HIS A 35 10.16 -5.39 9.02
N GLN A 36 10.05 -5.13 10.33
CA GLN A 36 9.62 -6.12 11.31
C GLN A 36 8.14 -6.47 11.12
N ASP A 37 7.28 -5.51 10.79
CA ASP A 37 5.87 -5.77 10.50
C ASP A 37 5.69 -6.69 9.29
N ILE A 38 6.48 -6.49 8.22
CA ILE A 38 6.49 -7.39 7.04
C ILE A 38 6.94 -8.80 7.44
N ARG A 39 8.00 -8.93 8.26
CA ARG A 39 8.45 -10.26 8.74
C ARG A 39 7.38 -10.95 9.59
N ARG A 40 6.70 -10.22 10.48
CA ARG A 40 5.57 -10.72 11.28
C ARG A 40 4.41 -11.17 10.39
N LEU A 41 4.05 -10.37 9.39
CA LEU A 41 3.04 -10.72 8.39
C LEU A 41 3.42 -12.01 7.68
N LYS A 42 4.64 -12.11 7.16
CA LYS A 42 5.12 -13.31 6.46
C LYS A 42 5.08 -14.56 7.35
N ALA A 43 5.50 -14.44 8.61
CA ALA A 43 5.43 -15.54 9.56
C ALA A 43 3.98 -16.01 9.75
N LYS A 44 3.05 -15.06 9.96
CA LYS A 44 1.62 -15.33 10.07
C LYS A 44 1.05 -16.02 8.82
N LEU A 45 1.40 -15.54 7.63
CA LEU A 45 0.99 -16.14 6.36
C LEU A 45 1.55 -17.57 6.16
N LYS A 46 2.72 -17.86 6.72
CA LYS A 46 3.33 -19.20 6.70
C LYS A 46 2.91 -20.10 7.87
N GLY A 47 2.00 -19.64 8.75
CA GLY A 47 1.62 -20.37 9.96
C GLY A 47 2.79 -20.57 10.94
N LYS A 48 3.82 -19.72 10.88
CA LYS A 48 4.98 -19.77 11.75
C LYS A 48 4.84 -18.76 12.89
N LYS A 49 5.55 -19.01 14.00
CA LYS A 49 5.65 -18.04 15.09
C LYS A 49 6.31 -16.74 14.57
N PRO A 50 5.78 -15.56 14.91
CA PRO A 50 6.39 -14.29 14.53
C PRO A 50 7.76 -14.11 15.21
N PRO A 51 8.67 -13.32 14.61
CA PRO A 51 9.94 -12.99 15.22
C PRO A 51 9.74 -12.29 16.58
N THR A 52 10.59 -12.63 17.56
CA THR A 52 10.57 -12.06 18.92
C THR A 52 11.62 -10.97 19.14
N GLU A 53 12.17 -10.42 18.06
CA GLU A 53 13.20 -9.36 18.10
C GLU A 53 12.71 -8.11 18.84
N LYS A 54 13.64 -7.41 19.51
CA LYS A 54 13.38 -6.12 20.16
C LYS A 54 12.78 -5.15 19.14
N ASP A 55 11.66 -4.56 19.49
CA ASP A 55 10.92 -3.63 18.65
C ASP A 55 11.57 -2.24 18.70
N ILE A 56 12.67 -2.07 17.94
CA ILE A 56 13.18 -0.73 17.65
C ILE A 56 12.24 -0.14 16.60
N LYS A 57 11.39 0.79 17.03
CA LYS A 57 10.38 1.45 16.19
C LYS A 57 11.01 2.46 15.23
N LYS A 58 11.80 1.96 14.29
CA LYS A 58 12.53 2.74 13.30
C LYS A 58 12.51 2.05 11.94
N THR A 59 12.37 2.84 10.87
CA THR A 59 12.44 2.37 9.48
C THR A 59 13.38 3.26 8.69
N ASP A 60 14.48 2.70 8.20
CA ASP A 60 15.45 3.41 7.35
C ASP A 60 14.98 3.49 5.89
N PHE A 61 15.33 4.56 5.19
CA PHE A 61 15.09 4.77 3.77
C PHE A 61 16.30 5.38 3.07
N ALA A 62 16.50 5.01 1.80
CA ALA A 62 17.51 5.61 0.93
C ALA A 62 17.00 6.91 0.30
N SER A 63 15.71 6.99 -0.03
CA SER A 63 15.11 8.25 -0.49
C SER A 63 13.65 8.38 -0.07
N LEU A 64 13.22 9.62 0.20
CA LEU A 64 11.84 10.02 0.42
C LEU A 64 11.57 11.29 -0.37
N ASN A 65 10.70 11.17 -1.37
CA ASN A 65 10.36 12.24 -2.29
C ASN A 65 8.87 12.51 -2.23
N GLY A 66 8.48 13.76 -2.44
CA GLY A 66 7.09 14.03 -2.73
C GLY A 66 6.81 15.40 -3.29
N ASP A 67 5.64 15.48 -3.92
CA ASP A 67 5.11 16.68 -4.55
C ASP A 67 3.87 17.13 -3.77
N PHE A 68 3.79 18.42 -3.48
CA PHE A 68 2.69 18.97 -2.70
C PHE A 68 2.15 20.29 -3.24
N THR A 69 0.85 20.49 -3.01
CA THR A 69 0.21 21.80 -3.06
C THR A 69 -0.18 22.21 -1.65
N LEU A 70 -0.23 23.52 -1.41
CA LEU A 70 -0.62 24.12 -0.14
C LEU A 70 -1.69 25.16 -0.42
N GLY A 71 -2.78 25.09 0.32
CA GLY A 71 -3.82 26.12 0.33
C GLY A 71 -4.71 25.96 1.55
N ASN A 72 -5.19 27.09 2.09
CA ASN A 72 -6.12 27.10 3.22
C ASN A 72 -5.59 26.33 4.45
N GLY A 73 -4.27 26.37 4.67
CA GLY A 73 -3.62 25.63 5.75
C GLY A 73 -3.60 24.10 5.60
N ILE A 74 -3.91 23.58 4.41
CA ILE A 74 -3.80 22.16 4.07
C ILE A 74 -2.70 21.96 3.04
N ILE A 75 -1.70 21.16 3.38
CA ILE A 75 -0.75 20.59 2.44
C ILE A 75 -1.37 19.31 1.89
N ASN A 76 -1.54 19.25 0.57
CA ASN A 76 -1.96 18.07 -0.16
C ASN A 76 -0.75 17.47 -0.88
N ASN A 77 -0.26 16.34 -0.37
CA ASN A 77 0.79 15.58 -1.00
C ASN A 77 0.17 14.58 -1.98
N GLN A 78 0.31 14.89 -3.27
CA GLN A 78 -0.31 14.12 -4.36
C GLN A 78 0.49 12.88 -4.76
N LYS A 79 1.76 12.85 -4.35
CA LYS A 79 2.65 11.74 -4.63
C LYS A 79 3.76 11.73 -3.60
N LEU A 80 3.75 10.71 -2.76
CA LEU A 80 4.83 10.36 -1.87
C LEU A 80 5.49 9.09 -2.42
N LEU A 81 6.82 9.07 -2.49
CA LEU A 81 7.60 7.90 -2.86
C LEU A 81 8.76 7.75 -1.90
N MET A 82 8.79 6.64 -1.18
CA MET A 82 9.89 6.22 -0.32
C MET A 82 10.51 4.94 -0.88
N LEU A 83 11.84 4.90 -0.95
CA LEU A 83 12.61 3.73 -1.36
C LEU A 83 13.56 3.35 -0.24
N SER A 84 13.58 2.07 0.11
CA SER A 84 14.62 1.45 0.93
C SER A 84 15.23 0.26 0.17
N PRO A 85 16.32 -0.34 0.66
CA PRO A 85 16.92 -1.53 0.03
C PRO A 85 15.96 -2.72 -0.11
N ILE A 86 14.91 -2.78 0.73
CA ILE A 86 14.03 -3.96 0.85
C ILE A 86 12.54 -3.64 0.74
N LEU A 87 12.16 -2.38 0.58
CA LEU A 87 10.78 -2.00 0.28
C LEU A 87 10.69 -0.73 -0.54
N ARG A 88 9.55 -0.61 -1.21
CA ARG A 88 9.05 0.60 -1.82
C ARG A 88 7.75 0.96 -1.13
N LEU A 89 7.57 2.25 -0.85
CA LEU A 89 6.32 2.79 -0.35
C LEU A 89 5.90 3.95 -1.25
N ASP A 90 4.66 3.95 -1.70
CA ASP A 90 4.08 5.08 -2.40
C ASP A 90 2.66 5.39 -1.94
N GLY A 91 2.21 6.62 -2.14
CA GLY A 91 0.88 7.01 -1.71
C GLY A 91 0.63 8.51 -1.77
N THR A 92 -0.43 8.91 -1.08
CA THR A 92 -0.89 10.30 -1.03
C THR A 92 -1.34 10.64 0.39
N GLY A 93 -1.40 11.92 0.72
CA GLY A 93 -1.88 12.32 2.03
C GLY A 93 -2.06 13.81 2.21
N LEU A 94 -2.73 14.15 3.30
CA LEU A 94 -3.03 15.50 3.70
C LEU A 94 -2.32 15.82 5.01
N ILE A 95 -1.79 17.02 5.12
CA ILE A 95 -1.31 17.60 6.39
C ILE A 95 -2.06 18.89 6.62
N ASN A 96 -2.71 18.99 7.77
CA ASN A 96 -3.33 20.23 8.23
C ASN A 96 -2.35 20.93 9.19
N ILE A 97 -1.78 22.05 8.75
CA ILE A 97 -0.78 22.83 9.52
C ILE A 97 -1.42 23.82 10.51
N ILE A 98 -2.75 23.95 10.47
CA ILE A 98 -3.53 24.72 11.45
C ILE A 98 -3.74 23.84 12.69
N ASN A 99 -4.17 22.60 12.47
CA ASN A 99 -4.48 21.65 13.53
C ASN A 99 -3.31 20.72 13.88
N ASN A 100 -2.19 20.81 13.14
CA ASN A 100 -1.02 19.95 13.25
C ASN A 100 -1.36 18.45 13.16
N THR A 101 -2.21 18.08 12.19
CA THR A 101 -2.62 16.70 11.96
C THR A 101 -2.22 16.22 10.58
N LEU A 102 -2.09 14.91 10.42
CA LEU A 102 -1.86 14.25 9.13
C LEU A 102 -2.82 13.09 8.91
N ASP A 103 -3.09 12.80 7.63
CA ASP A 103 -3.80 11.61 7.16
C ASP A 103 -3.17 11.16 5.83
N TYR A 104 -2.47 10.03 5.84
CA TYR A 104 -1.82 9.43 4.69
C TYR A 104 -2.36 8.05 4.40
N GLN A 105 -2.53 7.78 3.11
CA GLN A 105 -2.87 6.46 2.57
C GLN A 105 -1.71 6.00 1.69
N LEU A 106 -1.09 4.91 2.10
CA LEU A 106 0.18 4.42 1.56
C LEU A 106 0.04 2.96 1.15
N SER A 107 0.83 2.58 0.17
CA SER A 107 0.99 1.22 -0.34
C SER A 107 2.43 0.80 -0.15
N ILE A 108 2.67 -0.30 0.55
CA ILE A 108 4.00 -0.86 0.75
C ILE A 108 4.16 -2.10 -0.12
N ALA A 109 5.19 -2.10 -0.96
CA ALA A 109 5.61 -3.23 -1.75
C ALA A 109 7.00 -3.70 -1.26
N PRO A 110 7.11 -4.89 -0.64
CA PRO A 110 8.41 -5.45 -0.32
C PRO A 110 9.21 -5.73 -1.60
N LEU A 111 10.47 -5.34 -1.60
CA LEU A 111 11.43 -5.67 -2.64
C LEU A 111 12.20 -6.91 -2.19
N SER A 112 12.17 -7.95 -3.01
CA SER A 112 12.82 -9.22 -2.69
C SER A 112 13.44 -9.84 -3.92
N GLN A 113 14.64 -10.38 -3.75
CA GLN A 113 15.35 -11.16 -4.76
C GLN A 113 15.59 -12.57 -4.21
N ARG A 114 15.41 -13.60 -5.04
CA ARG A 114 15.67 -14.98 -4.61
C ARG A 114 17.15 -15.19 -4.33
N GLY A 115 17.47 -15.96 -3.29
CA GLY A 115 18.85 -16.29 -2.93
C GLY A 115 19.63 -15.15 -2.28
N THR A 116 18.95 -14.07 -1.87
CA THR A 116 19.55 -12.96 -1.12
C THR A 116 18.91 -12.82 0.25
N GLU A 117 19.51 -12.01 1.12
CA GLU A 117 18.95 -11.67 2.44
C GLU A 117 17.55 -11.04 2.34
N THR A 118 17.18 -10.46 1.19
CA THR A 118 15.88 -9.81 0.99
C THR A 118 14.75 -10.80 0.71
N GLU A 119 15.07 -12.07 0.44
CA GLU A 119 14.08 -13.14 0.26
C GLU A 119 13.17 -13.29 1.49
N GLN A 120 13.66 -12.95 2.69
CA GLN A 120 12.84 -12.97 3.90
C GLN A 120 11.70 -11.94 3.89
N PHE A 121 11.72 -10.93 3.01
CA PHE A 121 10.64 -9.96 2.84
C PHE A 121 9.70 -10.30 1.68
N ASP A 122 10.01 -11.34 0.88
CA ASP A 122 9.16 -11.76 -0.23
C ASP A 122 7.76 -12.16 0.25
N LEU A 123 6.75 -11.45 -0.24
CA LEU A 123 5.33 -11.73 -0.06
C LEU A 123 4.64 -12.14 -1.37
N LYS A 124 5.39 -12.50 -2.41
CA LYS A 124 4.88 -12.92 -3.73
C LYS A 124 3.97 -11.87 -4.37
N GLY A 125 4.44 -10.62 -4.40
CA GLY A 125 3.72 -9.50 -5.02
C GLY A 125 2.60 -8.89 -4.19
N VAL A 126 2.46 -9.24 -2.91
CA VAL A 126 1.49 -8.59 -2.01
C VAL A 126 1.88 -7.15 -1.77
N VAL A 127 0.97 -6.24 -2.14
CA VAL A 127 1.00 -4.84 -1.70
C VAL A 127 0.23 -4.73 -0.39
N ILE A 128 0.84 -4.08 0.60
CA ILE A 128 0.29 -3.90 1.94
C ILE A 128 -0.21 -2.47 2.07
N PRO A 129 -1.52 -2.23 2.19
CA PRO A 129 -2.02 -0.89 2.50
C PRO A 129 -1.61 -0.47 3.91
N MET A 130 -1.28 0.80 4.07
CA MET A 130 -0.88 1.40 5.33
C MET A 130 -1.50 2.78 5.46
N HIS A 131 -2.08 3.08 6.61
CA HIS A 131 -2.57 4.41 6.95
C HIS A 131 -1.68 5.03 8.02
N ILE A 132 -1.44 6.34 7.90
CA ILE A 132 -0.83 7.13 8.95
C ILE A 132 -1.80 8.24 9.30
N LYS A 133 -2.22 8.33 10.57
CA LYS A 133 -3.15 9.37 11.03
C LYS A 133 -2.72 9.92 12.39
N GLY A 134 -3.19 11.11 12.74
CA GLY A 134 -3.01 11.68 14.07
C GLY A 134 -2.28 13.02 14.02
N SER A 135 -1.61 13.37 15.12
CA SER A 135 -0.84 14.61 15.17
C SER A 135 0.50 14.46 14.45
N LEU A 136 1.07 15.58 14.02
CA LEU A 136 2.42 15.63 13.42
C LEU A 136 3.51 15.16 14.39
N THR A 137 3.30 15.31 15.70
CA THR A 137 4.27 14.94 16.74
C THR A 137 4.11 13.50 17.23
N GLU A 138 2.92 12.92 17.07
CA GLU A 138 2.62 11.56 17.51
C GLU A 138 1.73 10.84 16.46
N PRO A 139 2.30 10.55 15.27
CA PRO A 139 1.57 9.84 14.24
C PRO A 139 1.27 8.39 14.64
N LYS A 140 0.09 7.92 14.29
CA LYS A 140 -0.34 6.52 14.45
C LYS A 140 -0.25 5.82 13.12
N PHE A 141 0.54 4.75 13.09
CA PHE A 141 0.74 3.90 11.92
C PHE A 141 -0.16 2.68 12.02
N SER A 142 -0.82 2.31 10.92
CA SER A 142 -1.73 1.17 10.88
C SER A 142 -1.58 0.45 9.54
N LEU A 143 -1.07 -0.78 9.57
CA LEU A 143 -0.96 -1.60 8.38
C LEU A 143 -2.20 -2.49 8.24
N ASP A 144 -2.86 -2.43 7.08
CA ASP A 144 -4.02 -3.25 6.78
C ASP A 144 -3.62 -4.62 6.23
N MET A 145 -3.25 -5.49 7.16
CA MET A 145 -2.88 -6.88 6.90
C MET A 145 -4.02 -7.68 6.27
N GLN A 146 -5.26 -7.41 6.68
CA GLN A 146 -6.42 -8.13 6.20
C GLN A 146 -6.75 -7.71 4.76
N GLY A 147 -6.75 -6.41 4.50
CA GLY A 147 -6.92 -5.84 3.16
C GLY A 147 -5.86 -6.36 2.19
N ALA A 148 -4.59 -6.40 2.61
CA ALA A 148 -3.48 -6.95 1.80
C ALA A 148 -3.74 -8.42 1.39
N LEU A 149 -4.18 -9.25 2.34
CA LEU A 149 -4.48 -10.66 2.09
C LEU A 149 -5.70 -10.81 1.16
N LYS A 150 -6.78 -10.06 1.41
CA LYS A 150 -7.98 -10.05 0.57
C LYS A 150 -7.65 -9.62 -0.86
N ALA A 151 -6.83 -8.58 -1.04
CA ALA A 151 -6.39 -8.09 -2.34
C ALA A 151 -5.60 -9.16 -3.11
N GLN A 152 -4.65 -9.84 -2.45
CA GLN A 152 -3.87 -10.92 -3.06
C GLN A 152 -4.74 -12.11 -3.50
N LEU A 153 -5.68 -12.54 -2.65
CA LEU A 153 -6.58 -13.63 -2.99
C LEU A 153 -7.44 -13.27 -4.20
N LYS A 154 -8.00 -12.06 -4.20
CA LYS A 154 -8.79 -11.54 -5.33
C LYS A 154 -7.97 -11.49 -6.61
N GLU A 155 -6.72 -11.05 -6.55
CA GLU A 155 -5.83 -11.00 -7.70
C GLU A 155 -5.48 -12.40 -8.23
N LYS A 156 -5.13 -13.35 -7.36
CA LYS A 156 -4.86 -14.75 -7.77
C LYS A 156 -6.06 -15.39 -8.43
N VAL A 157 -7.24 -15.22 -7.84
CA VAL A 157 -8.49 -15.76 -8.39
C VAL A 157 -8.81 -15.13 -9.74
N ASN A 158 -8.61 -13.82 -9.90
CA ASN A 158 -8.77 -13.14 -11.18
C ASN A 158 -7.76 -13.62 -12.22
N ALA A 159 -6.50 -13.83 -11.83
CA ALA A 159 -5.46 -14.35 -12.71
C ALA A 159 -5.77 -15.79 -13.18
N GLU A 160 -6.24 -16.63 -12.26
CA GLU A 160 -6.67 -18.00 -12.56
C GLU A 160 -7.92 -18.02 -13.44
N LYS A 161 -8.92 -17.17 -13.15
CA LYS A 161 -10.09 -16.97 -14.01
C LYS A 161 -9.68 -16.56 -15.43
N LYS A 162 -8.76 -15.60 -15.58
CA LYS A 162 -8.21 -15.20 -16.88
C LYS A 162 -7.42 -16.32 -17.56
N ARG A 163 -6.71 -17.17 -16.81
CA ARG A 163 -5.97 -18.32 -17.36
C ARG A 163 -6.91 -19.41 -17.84
N LEU A 164 -7.95 -19.71 -17.06
CA LEU A 164 -9.02 -20.63 -17.41
C LEU A 164 -9.76 -20.13 -18.65
N GLN A 165 -10.16 -18.86 -18.69
CA GLN A 165 -10.78 -18.21 -19.86
C GLN A 165 -9.90 -18.31 -21.10
N ARG A 166 -8.59 -18.02 -21.02
CA ARG A 166 -7.67 -18.15 -22.17
C ARG A 166 -7.50 -19.60 -22.63
N LYS A 167 -7.37 -20.56 -21.70
CA LYS A 167 -7.35 -21.99 -22.03
C LYS A 167 -8.67 -22.42 -22.69
N LEU A 168 -9.78 -21.84 -22.26
CA LEU A 168 -11.11 -22.00 -22.84
C LEU A 168 -11.17 -21.48 -24.25
N GLU A 169 -10.82 -20.22 -24.49
CA GLU A 169 -10.83 -19.61 -25.82
C GLU A 169 -9.94 -20.39 -26.79
N ASN A 170 -8.77 -20.83 -26.34
CA ASN A 170 -7.88 -21.65 -27.16
C ASN A 170 -8.43 -23.06 -27.43
N LYS A 171 -9.14 -23.68 -26.48
CA LYS A 171 -9.84 -24.98 -26.72
C LYS A 171 -11.11 -24.82 -27.55
N LEU A 172 -11.86 -23.74 -27.36
CA LEU A 172 -13.09 -23.40 -28.09
C LEU A 172 -12.80 -23.01 -29.53
N LYS A 173 -11.64 -22.39 -29.82
CA LYS A 173 -11.14 -22.22 -31.20
C LYS A 173 -10.84 -23.56 -31.90
N GLY A 174 -10.69 -24.66 -31.16
CA GLY A 174 -10.40 -26.00 -31.69
C GLY A 174 -11.58 -26.99 -31.65
N ARG A 175 -12.59 -26.80 -30.79
CA ARG A 175 -13.78 -27.67 -30.68
C ARG A 175 -14.98 -26.85 -30.19
N LEU A 176 -15.93 -26.55 -31.07
CA LEU A 176 -17.20 -25.89 -30.72
C LEU A 176 -18.30 -26.94 -30.56
N ASP A 177 -18.66 -27.26 -29.32
CA ASP A 177 -20.00 -27.75 -28.98
C ASP A 177 -20.62 -26.89 -27.86
N ASP A 178 -21.93 -26.68 -27.91
CA ASP A 178 -22.63 -25.75 -26.99
C ASP A 178 -22.72 -26.28 -25.55
N LYS A 179 -22.48 -27.58 -25.35
CA LYS A 179 -22.40 -28.23 -24.03
C LYS A 179 -21.22 -27.71 -23.22
N SER A 180 -20.07 -27.49 -23.86
CA SER A 180 -18.88 -26.95 -23.20
C SER A 180 -19.17 -25.56 -22.64
N LYS A 181 -19.77 -24.65 -23.41
CA LYS A 181 -20.10 -23.28 -22.97
C LYS A 181 -21.00 -23.23 -21.74
N GLN A 182 -21.91 -24.21 -21.60
CA GLN A 182 -22.89 -24.24 -20.51
C GLN A 182 -22.28 -24.71 -19.18
N PHE A 183 -21.40 -25.72 -19.20
CA PHE A 183 -20.63 -26.14 -18.02
C PHE A 183 -19.76 -25.01 -17.46
N LEU A 184 -19.15 -24.23 -18.36
CA LEU A 184 -18.20 -23.18 -18.02
C LEU A 184 -18.86 -21.94 -17.40
N LYS A 185 -20.08 -21.61 -17.82
CA LYS A 185 -20.91 -20.58 -17.16
C LYS A 185 -21.29 -20.98 -15.73
N LYS A 186 -21.41 -22.29 -15.48
CA LYS A 186 -21.79 -22.85 -14.19
C LYS A 186 -20.61 -22.80 -13.20
N GLU A 187 -19.43 -23.28 -13.60
CA GLU A 187 -18.21 -23.21 -12.77
C GLU A 187 -17.79 -21.77 -12.47
N GLY A 188 -17.83 -20.88 -13.47
CA GLY A 188 -17.51 -19.47 -13.27
C GLY A 188 -18.43 -18.76 -12.26
N LYS A 189 -19.70 -19.18 -12.19
CA LYS A 189 -20.68 -18.69 -11.20
C LYS A 189 -20.47 -19.30 -9.81
N GLU A 190 -20.13 -20.59 -9.71
CA GLU A 190 -19.83 -21.23 -8.43
C GLU A 190 -18.62 -20.59 -7.75
N ILE A 191 -17.56 -20.33 -8.51
CA ILE A 191 -16.38 -19.63 -7.99
C ILE A 191 -16.77 -18.22 -7.52
N GLU A 192 -17.60 -17.49 -8.28
CA GLU A 192 -18.07 -16.16 -7.88
C GLU A 192 -18.91 -16.18 -6.58
N ASN A 193 -19.75 -17.19 -6.42
CA ASN A 193 -20.57 -17.35 -5.21
C ASN A 193 -19.75 -17.74 -3.98
N LEU A 194 -18.75 -18.62 -4.14
CA LEU A 194 -17.82 -18.97 -3.05
C LEU A 194 -17.03 -17.76 -2.57
N LEU A 195 -16.62 -16.86 -3.48
CA LEU A 195 -15.94 -15.62 -3.10
C LEU A 195 -16.86 -14.65 -2.39
N LYS A 196 -18.14 -14.54 -2.80
CA LYS A 196 -19.12 -13.70 -2.09
C LYS A 196 -19.36 -14.20 -0.66
N GLY A 197 -19.39 -15.52 -0.44
CA GLY A 197 -19.50 -16.09 0.91
C GLY A 197 -18.26 -15.94 1.79
N LEU A 198 -17.07 -15.77 1.21
CA LEU A 198 -15.81 -15.57 1.94
C LEU A 198 -15.52 -14.10 2.30
N PHE A 199 -16.13 -13.14 1.60
CA PHE A 199 -15.81 -11.72 1.73
C PHE A 199 -17.01 -10.79 2.00
N GLY A 200 -18.24 -11.30 1.91
CA GLY A 200 -19.46 -10.64 2.39
C GLY A 200 -19.69 -10.93 3.86
#